data_AF-A0A3D3CIY3-F1
#
_entry.id   AF-A0A3D3CIY3-F1
#
_cell.length_a   1.000
_cell.length_b   1.000
_cell.length_c   1.000
_cell.angle_alpha   90.00
_cell.angle_beta   90.00
_cell.angle_gamma   90.00
#
_symmetry.space_group_name_H-M   'P 1'
#
loop_
_entity.id
_entity.type
_entity.pdbx_description
1 polymer ?
#
loop_
_entity_poly.entity_id
_entity_poly.type
_entity_poly.pdbx_seq_one_letter_code
_entity_poly.pdbx_strand_id
1 'polypeptide(L)'
;SIRINPGNMARNRLRDVVRSARERKAVIRIGANGGSLNAAQLAKCRGVLSDGLAAAVEEQLHLLLDEGFDDIILSAKSSSVADTLRANALLSARYPDFPLHIGITESGSGSDGLVKSAAGLALLLGQGMGDTIRVSLTEPPEAEVAAGFSLLRALGLRKKGVTVISCPTCGRRRIDVRGLLDSLSACFETLPDDTTVAVMGCEVNGPQEARDADFGIAGTAAGVAVFRRGEILRNVALGDVPAVVAEFASEIRRERKREN
;
A
#
# COMPACT_ATOMS: atom_id res chain seq x y z
N SER A 1 -4.85 12.88 -12.79
CA SER A 1 -4.49 12.52 -14.17
C SER A 1 -5.72 12.03 -14.91
N ILE A 2 -5.73 12.14 -16.24
CA ILE A 2 -6.71 11.46 -17.11
C ILE A 2 -6.08 10.16 -17.63
N ARG A 3 -6.83 9.05 -17.66
CA ARG A 3 -6.34 7.78 -18.23
C ARG A 3 -6.86 7.62 -19.64
N ILE A 4 -5.96 7.48 -20.61
CA ILE A 4 -6.31 7.24 -22.01
C ILE A 4 -5.47 6.09 -22.58
N ASN A 5 -5.87 5.61 -23.77
CA ASN A 5 -5.03 4.76 -24.62
C ASN A 5 -4.88 5.45 -25.99
N PRO A 6 -3.76 6.16 -26.25
CA PRO A 6 -3.52 6.87 -27.50
C PRO A 6 -3.58 5.97 -28.75
N GLY A 7 -3.22 4.69 -28.65
CA GLY A 7 -3.19 3.76 -29.79
C GLY A 7 -4.58 3.49 -30.41
N ASN A 8 -5.66 3.76 -29.66
CA ASN A 8 -7.03 3.58 -30.14
C ASN A 8 -7.66 4.88 -30.69
N MET A 9 -6.90 5.97 -30.79
CA MET A 9 -7.40 7.28 -31.20
C MET A 9 -6.86 7.70 -32.57
N ALA A 10 -7.72 8.30 -33.39
CA ALA A 10 -7.26 9.02 -34.58
C ALA A 10 -6.36 10.20 -34.17
N ARG A 11 -5.34 10.50 -34.99
CA ARG A 11 -4.32 11.51 -34.66
C ARG A 11 -4.88 12.90 -34.39
N ASN A 12 -5.90 13.33 -35.14
CA ASN A 12 -6.57 14.61 -34.89
C ASN A 12 -7.21 14.67 -33.50
N ARG A 13 -7.84 13.58 -33.04
CA ARG A 13 -8.43 13.51 -31.70
C ARG A 13 -7.37 13.47 -30.60
N LEU A 14 -6.25 12.79 -30.82
CA LEU A 14 -5.12 12.83 -29.90
C LEU A 14 -4.59 14.25 -29.70
N ARG A 15 -4.44 15.01 -30.80
CA ARG A 15 -4.05 16.43 -30.76
C ARG A 15 -5.00 17.29 -29.94
N ASP A 16 -6.31 17.09 -30.13
CA ASP A 16 -7.33 17.83 -29.35
C ASP A 16 -7.25 17.50 -27.85
N VAL A 17 -7.01 16.23 -27.50
CA VAL A 17 -6.80 15.80 -26.10
C VAL A 17 -5.53 16.41 -25.52
N VAL A 18 -4.42 16.37 -26.24
CA VAL A 18 -3.13 16.95 -25.81
C VAL A 18 -3.26 18.46 -25.61
N ARG A 19 -3.89 19.18 -26.55
CA ARG A 19 -4.17 20.62 -26.41
C ARG A 19 -4.99 20.89 -25.15
N SER A 20 -6.07 20.14 -24.95
CA SER A 20 -6.96 20.30 -23.79
C SER A 20 -6.25 19.98 -22.47
N ALA A 21 -5.35 18.99 -22.46
CA ALA A 21 -4.55 18.62 -21.31
C ALA A 21 -3.56 19.73 -20.94
N ARG A 22 -2.86 20.32 -21.92
CA ARG A 22 -1.95 21.47 -21.70
C ARG A 22 -2.69 22.69 -21.14
N GLU A 23 -3.80 23.08 -21.77
CA GLU A 23 -4.62 24.22 -21.32
C GLU A 23 -5.06 24.08 -19.85
N ARG A 24 -5.32 22.84 -19.42
CA ARG A 24 -5.80 22.51 -18.06
C ARG A 24 -4.68 22.06 -17.12
N LYS A 25 -3.42 22.05 -17.57
CA LYS A 25 -2.28 21.51 -16.81
C LYS A 25 -2.56 20.10 -16.26
N ALA A 26 -3.20 19.27 -17.08
CA ALA A 26 -3.62 17.94 -16.72
C ALA A 26 -2.55 16.90 -17.11
N VAL A 27 -2.21 16.03 -16.17
CA VAL A 27 -1.31 14.89 -16.41
C VAL A 27 -2.04 13.76 -17.12
N ILE A 28 -1.40 13.12 -18.10
CA ILE A 28 -1.94 11.96 -18.82
C ILE A 28 -1.32 10.67 -18.28
N ARG A 29 -2.14 9.72 -17.84
CA ARG A 29 -1.69 8.36 -17.54
C ARG A 29 -1.98 7.44 -18.72
N ILE A 30 -0.93 6.89 -19.30
CA ILE A 30 -1.02 5.82 -20.32
C ILE A 30 -0.75 4.47 -19.67
N GLY A 31 -1.21 3.39 -20.31
CA GLY A 31 -0.91 2.08 -19.76
C GLY A 31 -1.51 0.90 -20.50
N ALA A 32 -0.86 -0.24 -20.32
CA ALA A 32 -1.25 -1.53 -20.89
C ALA A 32 -1.69 -2.50 -19.78
N ASN A 33 -2.76 -3.25 -20.07
CA ASN A 33 -3.21 -4.36 -19.24
C ASN A 33 -3.01 -5.68 -19.99
N GLY A 34 -2.70 -6.76 -19.29
CA GLY A 34 -2.48 -8.09 -19.90
C GLY A 34 -3.61 -8.52 -20.84
N GLY A 35 -4.87 -8.36 -20.42
CA GLY A 35 -6.05 -8.70 -21.23
C GLY A 35 -6.32 -7.77 -22.43
N SER A 36 -5.57 -6.68 -22.60
CA SER A 36 -5.78 -5.72 -23.69
C SER A 36 -4.80 -5.85 -24.85
N LEU A 37 -3.78 -6.71 -24.73
CA LEU A 37 -2.82 -6.94 -25.80
C LEU A 37 -3.41 -7.85 -26.88
N ASN A 38 -3.28 -7.44 -28.14
CA ASN A 38 -3.71 -8.27 -29.26
C ASN A 38 -2.62 -9.27 -29.68
N ALA A 39 -3.01 -10.30 -30.45
CA ALA A 39 -2.12 -11.37 -30.87
C ALA A 39 -0.92 -10.86 -31.70
N ALA A 40 -1.10 -9.79 -32.49
CA ALA A 40 -0.02 -9.22 -33.31
C ALA A 40 1.04 -8.52 -32.45
N GLN A 41 0.64 -7.78 -31.41
CA GLN A 41 1.56 -7.16 -30.44
C GLN A 41 2.36 -8.22 -29.69
N LEU A 42 1.70 -9.30 -29.26
CA LEU A 42 2.36 -10.39 -28.56
C LEU A 42 3.31 -11.18 -29.47
N ALA A 43 2.94 -11.41 -30.73
CA ALA A 43 3.79 -12.08 -31.71
C ALA A 43 5.10 -11.32 -31.98
N LYS A 44 5.05 -9.98 -32.05
CA LYS A 44 6.27 -9.13 -32.14
C LYS A 44 7.22 -9.33 -30.94
N CYS A 45 6.66 -9.74 -29.80
CA CYS A 45 7.39 -9.99 -28.56
C CYS A 45 7.63 -11.50 -28.31
N ARG A 46 7.60 -12.32 -29.37
CA ARG A 46 7.83 -13.78 -29.31
C ARG A 46 6.91 -14.53 -28.34
N GLY A 47 5.71 -14.01 -28.07
CA GLY A 47 4.81 -14.61 -27.10
C GLY A 47 5.02 -14.15 -25.65
N VAL A 48 6.04 -13.32 -25.37
CA VAL A 48 6.37 -12.89 -24.00
C VAL A 48 5.46 -11.73 -23.59
N LEU A 49 4.59 -11.98 -22.62
CA LEU A 49 3.55 -11.03 -22.19
C LEU A 49 4.14 -9.74 -21.62
N SER A 50 5.12 -9.86 -20.73
CA SER A 50 5.81 -8.72 -20.09
C SER A 50 6.48 -7.79 -21.10
N ASP A 51 7.16 -8.35 -22.09
CA ASP A 51 7.78 -7.58 -23.18
C ASP A 51 6.70 -6.88 -24.02
N GLY A 52 5.58 -7.54 -24.30
CA GLY A 52 4.42 -6.96 -24.98
C GLY A 52 3.75 -5.82 -24.20
N LEU A 53 3.66 -5.93 -22.87
CA LEU A 53 3.13 -4.88 -22.00
C LEU A 53 4.00 -3.62 -22.06
N ALA A 54 5.32 -3.78 -21.92
CA ALA A 54 6.26 -2.67 -22.00
C ALA A 54 6.17 -2.00 -23.39
N ALA A 55 6.25 -2.80 -24.47
CA ALA A 55 6.18 -2.29 -25.84
C ALA A 55 4.88 -1.51 -26.14
N ALA A 56 3.74 -1.96 -25.61
CA ALA A 56 2.46 -1.28 -25.80
C ALA A 56 2.39 0.06 -25.03
N VAL A 57 3.09 0.20 -23.90
CA VAL A 57 3.23 1.47 -23.19
C VAL A 57 4.18 2.40 -23.94
N GLU A 58 5.30 1.87 -24.45
CA GLU A 58 6.28 2.62 -25.24
C GLU A 58 5.68 3.19 -26.51
N GLU A 59 4.87 2.42 -27.22
CA GLU A 59 4.14 2.90 -28.39
C GLU A 59 3.28 4.11 -28.01
N GLN A 60 2.47 3.99 -26.95
CA GLN A 60 1.62 5.10 -26.48
C GLN A 60 2.43 6.32 -26.00
N LEU A 61 3.60 6.11 -25.40
CA LEU A 61 4.48 7.16 -24.94
C LEU A 61 5.01 7.97 -26.12
N HIS A 62 5.58 7.31 -27.13
CA HIS A 62 6.10 7.98 -28.32
C HIS A 62 5.00 8.77 -29.06
N LEU A 63 3.75 8.27 -29.08
CA LEU A 63 2.62 9.02 -29.63
C LEU A 63 2.38 10.37 -28.96
N LEU A 64 2.59 10.47 -27.64
CA LEU A 64 2.42 11.72 -26.90
C LEU A 64 3.66 12.62 -27.03
N LEU A 65 4.85 12.03 -27.01
CA LEU A 65 6.11 12.76 -27.20
C LEU A 65 6.21 13.37 -28.61
N ASP A 66 5.74 12.68 -29.65
CA ASP A 66 5.66 13.20 -31.02
C ASP A 66 4.76 14.43 -31.13
N GLU A 67 3.72 14.51 -30.29
CA GLU A 67 2.85 15.68 -30.16
C GLU A 67 3.41 16.73 -29.18
N GLY A 68 4.62 16.51 -28.64
CA GLY A 68 5.38 17.38 -27.74
C GLY A 68 4.89 17.40 -26.29
N PHE A 69 4.23 16.33 -25.82
CA PHE A 69 3.62 16.27 -24.48
C PHE A 69 4.36 15.29 -23.57
N ASP A 70 4.75 15.73 -22.38
CA ASP A 70 5.65 15.02 -21.46
C ASP A 70 5.13 14.89 -20.02
N ASP A 71 4.03 15.58 -19.65
CA ASP A 71 3.33 15.41 -18.36
C ASP A 71 2.61 14.04 -18.28
N ILE A 72 3.38 12.96 -18.20
CA ILE A 72 2.94 11.57 -18.40
C ILE A 72 3.22 10.69 -17.19
N ILE A 73 2.29 9.78 -16.88
CA ILE A 73 2.48 8.65 -15.96
C ILE A 73 2.38 7.35 -16.76
N LEU A 74 3.34 6.44 -16.56
CA LEU A 74 3.35 5.12 -17.21
C LEU A 74 2.69 4.06 -16.31
N SER A 75 2.12 3.01 -16.90
CA SER A 75 1.51 1.91 -16.15
C SER A 75 1.50 0.63 -17.00
N ALA A 76 2.13 -0.44 -16.52
CA ALA A 76 1.99 -1.77 -17.11
C ALA A 76 1.50 -2.75 -16.04
N LYS A 77 0.36 -3.41 -16.27
CA LYS A 77 -0.26 -4.30 -15.27
C LYS A 77 -0.73 -5.61 -15.89
N SER A 78 -0.58 -6.69 -15.14
CA SER A 78 -1.13 -8.01 -15.44
C SER A 78 -1.69 -8.63 -14.17
N SER A 79 -2.47 -9.70 -14.33
CA SER A 79 -2.85 -10.57 -13.23
C SER A 79 -1.70 -11.48 -12.80
N SER A 80 -0.66 -11.63 -13.63
CA SER A 80 0.60 -12.29 -13.30
C SER A 80 1.55 -11.31 -12.58
N VAL A 81 2.00 -11.70 -11.39
CA VAL A 81 2.99 -10.95 -10.61
C VAL A 81 4.31 -10.87 -11.38
N ALA A 82 4.80 -11.99 -11.90
CA ALA A 82 6.07 -12.05 -12.62
C ALA A 82 6.09 -11.17 -13.87
N ASP A 83 5.01 -11.19 -14.67
CA ASP A 83 4.93 -10.35 -15.86
C ASP A 83 4.82 -8.87 -15.51
N THR A 84 4.09 -8.53 -14.46
CA THR A 84 3.98 -7.14 -13.99
C THR A 84 5.33 -6.63 -13.53
N LEU A 85 6.08 -7.42 -12.76
CA LEU A 85 7.44 -7.06 -12.33
C LEU A 85 8.34 -6.78 -13.52
N ARG A 86 8.43 -7.74 -14.45
CA ARG A 86 9.32 -7.64 -15.60
C ARG A 86 8.96 -6.46 -16.50
N ALA A 87 7.67 -6.25 -16.78
CA ALA A 87 7.23 -5.12 -17.60
C ALA A 87 7.59 -3.77 -16.95
N ASN A 88 7.36 -3.60 -15.65
CA ASN A 88 7.69 -2.35 -14.95
C ASN A 88 9.21 -2.16 -14.81
N ALA A 89 9.99 -3.23 -14.62
CA ALA A 89 11.46 -3.14 -14.63
C ALA A 89 12.00 -2.66 -15.98
N LEU A 90 11.44 -3.16 -17.09
CA LEU A 90 11.81 -2.69 -18.43
C LEU A 90 11.47 -1.20 -18.62
N LEU A 91 10.27 -0.78 -18.23
CA LEU A 91 9.85 0.62 -18.34
C LEU A 91 10.70 1.54 -17.45
N SER A 92 10.94 1.16 -16.20
CA SER A 92 11.77 1.92 -15.25
C SER A 92 13.21 2.10 -15.76
N ALA A 93 13.79 1.04 -16.34
CA ALA A 93 15.16 1.10 -16.86
C ALA A 93 15.29 1.95 -18.13
N ARG A 94 14.26 1.94 -18.99
CA ARG A 94 14.28 2.64 -20.29
C ARG A 94 13.82 4.11 -20.19
N TYR A 95 12.92 4.40 -19.25
CA TYR A 95 12.25 5.69 -19.08
C TYR A 95 12.25 6.13 -17.62
N PRO A 96 13.42 6.28 -16.98
CA PRO A 96 13.53 6.55 -15.54
C PRO A 96 12.93 7.89 -15.11
N ASP A 97 12.81 8.85 -16.02
CA ASP A 97 12.29 10.19 -15.72
C ASP A 97 10.75 10.25 -15.64
N PHE A 98 10.06 9.17 -16.03
CA PHE A 98 8.59 9.12 -16.00
C PHE A 98 8.07 8.35 -14.78
N PRO A 99 7.13 8.93 -14.01
CA PRO A 99 6.56 8.25 -12.86
C PRO A 99 5.77 7.00 -13.26
N LEU A 100 5.88 5.96 -12.45
CA LEU A 100 5.21 4.68 -12.60
C LEU A 100 4.00 4.55 -11.69
N HIS A 101 2.84 4.27 -12.29
CA HIS A 101 1.66 3.81 -11.59
C HIS A 101 1.56 2.29 -11.58
N ILE A 102 1.90 1.68 -10.45
CA ILE A 102 2.00 0.23 -10.30
C ILE A 102 0.77 -0.38 -9.64
N GLY A 103 0.60 -1.70 -9.81
CA GLY A 103 -0.49 -2.48 -9.24
C GLY A 103 -0.65 -3.82 -9.94
N ILE A 104 -1.14 -4.82 -9.20
CA ILE A 104 -1.53 -6.11 -9.76
C ILE A 104 -3.02 -6.04 -10.08
N THR A 105 -3.40 -6.27 -11.34
CA THR A 105 -4.82 -6.28 -11.72
C THR A 105 -5.43 -7.65 -11.41
N GLU A 106 -6.76 -7.71 -11.25
CA GLU A 106 -7.48 -8.97 -11.01
C GLU A 106 -6.83 -9.80 -9.88
N SER A 107 -6.58 -9.16 -8.73
CA SER A 107 -5.91 -9.85 -7.63
C SER A 107 -6.83 -10.84 -6.91
N GLY A 108 -8.14 -10.64 -6.99
CA GLY A 108 -9.15 -11.44 -6.30
C GLY A 108 -9.68 -10.72 -5.06
N SER A 109 -10.40 -11.45 -4.20
CA SER A 109 -10.96 -10.96 -2.93
C SER A 109 -10.22 -11.56 -1.73
N GLY A 110 -10.47 -10.99 -0.55
CA GLY A 110 -10.00 -11.54 0.73
C GLY A 110 -8.49 -11.74 0.82
N SER A 111 -8.07 -12.80 1.51
CA SER A 111 -6.66 -13.11 1.76
C SER A 111 -5.86 -13.28 0.48
N ASP A 112 -6.40 -13.93 -0.53
CA ASP A 112 -5.67 -14.25 -1.76
C ASP A 112 -5.38 -12.98 -2.56
N GLY A 113 -6.38 -12.08 -2.65
CA GLY A 113 -6.21 -10.78 -3.28
C GLY A 113 -5.19 -9.89 -2.55
N LEU A 114 -5.23 -9.90 -1.22
CA LEU A 114 -4.29 -9.16 -0.38
C LEU A 114 -2.86 -9.69 -0.53
N VAL A 115 -2.67 -11.01 -0.38
CA VAL A 115 -1.36 -11.68 -0.50
C VAL A 115 -0.76 -11.45 -1.87
N LYS A 116 -1.55 -11.64 -2.94
CA LYS A 116 -1.09 -11.43 -4.32
C LYS A 116 -0.70 -9.98 -4.59
N SER A 117 -1.52 -9.02 -4.15
CA SER A 117 -1.22 -7.60 -4.30
C SER A 117 0.02 -7.19 -3.51
N ALA A 118 0.12 -7.61 -2.25
CA ALA A 118 1.24 -7.30 -1.37
C ALA A 118 2.54 -7.89 -1.91
N ALA A 119 2.54 -9.15 -2.35
CA ALA A 119 3.71 -9.80 -2.93
C ALA A 119 4.23 -9.04 -4.17
N GLY A 120 3.35 -8.71 -5.11
CA GLY A 120 3.76 -8.02 -6.34
C GLY A 120 4.21 -6.58 -6.10
N LEU A 121 3.46 -5.82 -5.31
CA LEU A 121 3.79 -4.42 -5.02
C LEU A 121 5.03 -4.29 -4.13
N ALA A 122 5.22 -5.16 -3.13
CA ALA A 122 6.41 -5.12 -2.28
C ALA A 122 7.70 -5.38 -3.06
N LEU A 123 7.69 -6.30 -4.03
CA LEU A 123 8.85 -6.56 -4.88
C LEU A 123 9.19 -5.37 -5.77
N LEU A 124 8.19 -4.67 -6.31
CA LEU A 124 8.40 -3.46 -7.11
C LEU A 124 8.94 -2.31 -6.24
N LEU A 125 8.23 -2.00 -5.15
CA LEU A 125 8.55 -0.90 -4.25
C LEU A 125 9.90 -1.11 -3.56
N GLY A 126 10.23 -2.35 -3.17
CA GLY A 126 11.51 -2.69 -2.56
C GLY A 126 12.71 -2.53 -3.50
N GLN A 127 12.47 -2.46 -4.81
CA GLN A 127 13.48 -2.13 -5.83
C GLN A 127 13.48 -0.64 -6.20
N GLY A 128 12.73 0.19 -5.47
CA GLY A 128 12.60 1.63 -5.76
C GLY A 128 11.68 1.96 -6.94
N MET A 129 10.90 0.99 -7.44
CA MET A 129 9.97 1.21 -8.55
C MET A 129 8.56 1.51 -8.05
N GLY A 130 7.99 2.63 -8.51
CA GLY A 130 6.59 2.99 -8.28
C GLY A 130 6.41 4.28 -7.49
N ASP A 131 5.77 5.25 -8.13
CA ASP A 131 5.50 6.58 -7.56
C ASP A 131 4.06 6.70 -7.05
N THR A 132 3.18 5.86 -7.58
CA THR A 132 1.80 5.71 -7.12
C THR A 132 1.37 4.26 -7.27
N ILE A 133 0.59 3.77 -6.30
CA ILE A 133 0.10 2.39 -6.28
C ILE A 133 -1.42 2.35 -6.42
N ARG A 134 -1.92 1.21 -6.90
CA ARG A 134 -3.30 0.78 -6.68
C ARG A 134 -3.31 -0.70 -6.33
N VAL A 135 -3.90 -1.05 -5.20
CA VAL A 135 -4.34 -2.42 -4.87
C VAL A 135 -5.65 -2.66 -5.63
N SER A 136 -5.81 -3.79 -6.32
CA SER A 136 -7.04 -4.07 -7.10
C SER A 136 -7.72 -5.33 -6.56
N LEU A 137 -8.64 -5.12 -5.62
CA LEU A 137 -9.39 -6.18 -4.93
C LEU A 137 -10.81 -6.24 -5.49
N THR A 138 -11.44 -7.42 -5.42
CA THR A 138 -12.87 -7.58 -5.67
C THR A 138 -13.66 -7.24 -4.40
N GLU A 139 -13.48 -6.03 -3.88
CA GLU A 139 -14.02 -5.52 -2.62
C GLU A 139 -14.36 -4.02 -2.75
N PRO A 140 -15.06 -3.40 -1.77
CA PRO A 140 -15.29 -1.96 -1.78
C PRO A 140 -13.98 -1.15 -1.90
N PRO A 141 -13.98 0.01 -2.60
CA PRO A 141 -12.77 0.79 -2.83
C PRO A 141 -12.01 1.19 -1.56
N GLU A 142 -12.72 1.36 -0.45
CA GLU A 142 -12.15 1.68 0.87
C GLU A 142 -11.19 0.57 1.33
N ALA A 143 -11.49 -0.70 1.03
CA ALA A 143 -10.63 -1.82 1.33
C ALA A 143 -9.33 -1.78 0.49
N GLU A 144 -9.41 -1.41 -0.80
CA GLU A 144 -8.22 -1.19 -1.64
C GLU A 144 -7.31 -0.09 -1.05
N VAL A 145 -7.91 1.01 -0.57
CA VAL A 145 -7.19 2.14 0.03
C VAL A 145 -6.55 1.73 1.36
N ALA A 146 -7.28 1.06 2.23
CA ALA A 146 -6.78 0.56 3.51
C ALA A 146 -5.60 -0.40 3.32
N ALA A 147 -5.74 -1.36 2.39
CA ALA A 147 -4.67 -2.29 2.02
C ALA A 147 -3.44 -1.58 1.46
N GLY A 148 -3.63 -0.56 0.61
CA GLY A 148 -2.53 0.23 0.05
C GLY A 148 -1.73 0.97 1.12
N PHE A 149 -2.40 1.63 2.07
CA PHE A 149 -1.69 2.27 3.19
C PHE A 149 -1.06 1.26 4.14
N SER A 150 -1.72 0.12 4.39
CA SER A 150 -1.16 -0.97 5.20
C SER A 150 0.16 -1.50 4.60
N LEU A 151 0.18 -1.76 3.30
CA LEU A 151 1.39 -2.19 2.58
C LEU A 151 2.50 -1.14 2.66
N LEU A 152 2.19 0.13 2.38
CA LEU A 152 3.18 1.21 2.41
C LEU A 152 3.74 1.43 3.82
N ARG A 153 2.94 1.23 4.87
CA ARG A 153 3.42 1.21 6.27
C ARG A 153 4.34 0.02 6.53
N ALA A 154 3.94 -1.18 6.10
CA ALA A 154 4.74 -2.39 6.29
C ALA A 154 6.13 -2.32 5.64
N LEU A 155 6.26 -1.55 4.54
CA LEU A 155 7.53 -1.30 3.85
C LEU A 155 8.29 -0.07 4.38
N GLY A 156 7.74 0.66 5.37
CA GLY A 156 8.34 1.88 5.90
C GLY A 156 8.30 3.09 4.96
N LEU A 157 7.50 3.05 3.89
CA LEU A 157 7.44 4.09 2.85
C LEU A 157 6.45 5.21 3.19
N ARG A 158 5.40 4.92 3.95
CA ARG A 158 4.40 5.90 4.42
C ARG A 158 3.99 5.59 5.85
N LYS A 159 3.46 6.61 6.52
CA LYS A 159 3.13 6.56 7.95
C LYS A 159 1.65 6.74 8.26
N LYS A 160 0.78 6.83 7.24
CA LYS A 160 -0.66 7.04 7.45
C LYS A 160 -1.30 5.82 8.10
N GLY A 161 -2.09 6.00 9.16
CA GLY A 161 -2.75 4.96 9.94
C GLY A 161 -1.90 4.41 11.08
N VAL A 162 -2.49 3.45 11.81
CA VAL A 162 -1.89 2.79 12.98
C VAL A 162 -1.26 1.46 12.60
N THR A 163 -0.16 1.14 13.26
CA THR A 163 0.48 -0.19 13.20
C THR A 163 0.19 -0.91 14.50
N VAL A 164 -0.53 -2.04 14.42
CA VAL A 164 -0.79 -2.89 15.59
C VAL A 164 0.11 -4.11 15.52
N ILE A 165 0.99 -4.25 16.50
CA ILE A 165 1.86 -5.41 16.67
C ILE A 165 1.19 -6.33 17.69
N SER A 166 1.08 -7.61 17.39
CA SER A 166 0.56 -8.58 18.34
C SER A 166 1.37 -9.86 18.31
N CYS A 167 1.49 -10.51 19.47
CA CYS A 167 2.12 -11.81 19.51
C CYS A 167 1.18 -12.88 18.94
N PRO A 168 1.72 -13.94 18.32
CA PRO A 168 0.94 -15.15 18.09
C PRO A 168 0.46 -15.73 19.42
N THR A 169 -0.57 -16.56 19.37
CA THR A 169 -1.05 -17.26 20.56
C THR A 169 -0.06 -18.34 20.98
N CYS A 170 0.18 -18.48 22.29
CA CYS A 170 1.04 -19.53 22.85
C CYS A 170 0.53 -19.95 24.25
N GLY A 171 1.14 -21.00 24.82
CA GLY A 171 0.75 -21.55 26.14
C GLY A 171 0.98 -20.60 27.33
N ARG A 172 1.70 -19.50 27.14
CA ARG A 172 1.93 -18.48 28.19
C ARG A 172 0.84 -17.42 28.27
N ARG A 173 -0.13 -17.43 27.34
CA ARG A 173 -1.14 -16.38 27.27
C ARG A 173 -1.94 -16.27 28.56
N ARG A 174 -2.15 -15.04 29.01
CA ARG A 174 -3.01 -14.66 30.13
C ARG A 174 -4.32 -14.02 29.67
N ILE A 175 -4.39 -13.60 28.41
CA ILE A 175 -5.56 -12.98 27.80
C ILE A 175 -5.84 -13.57 26.42
N ASP A 176 -7.08 -13.42 25.96
CA ASP A 176 -7.43 -13.62 24.56
C ASP A 176 -7.03 -12.40 23.73
N VAL A 177 -5.84 -12.48 23.12
CA VAL A 177 -5.29 -11.41 22.27
C VAL A 177 -6.20 -11.13 21.08
N ARG A 178 -6.80 -12.16 20.48
CA ARG A 178 -7.64 -11.97 19.29
C ARG A 178 -8.92 -11.23 19.64
N GLY A 179 -9.64 -11.69 20.66
CA GLY A 179 -10.84 -11.02 21.14
C GLY A 179 -10.57 -9.59 21.60
N LEU A 180 -9.42 -9.33 22.24
CA LEU A 180 -9.03 -7.98 22.63
C LEU A 180 -8.79 -7.08 21.40
N LEU A 181 -8.04 -7.55 20.40
CA LEU A 181 -7.83 -6.80 19.15
C LEU A 181 -9.14 -6.45 18.46
N ASP A 182 -10.05 -7.42 18.32
CA ASP A 182 -11.35 -7.22 17.69
C ASP A 182 -12.18 -6.16 18.47
N SER A 183 -12.14 -6.19 19.81
CA SER A 183 -12.81 -5.19 20.67
C SER A 183 -12.22 -3.78 20.60
N LEU A 184 -10.92 -3.65 20.26
CA LEU A 184 -10.19 -2.38 20.25
C LEU A 184 -10.06 -1.76 18.86
N SER A 185 -10.50 -2.44 17.80
CA SER A 185 -10.36 -1.96 16.42
C SER A 185 -10.81 -0.51 16.24
N ALA A 186 -12.01 -0.18 16.74
CA ALA A 186 -12.54 1.18 16.66
C ALA A 186 -11.76 2.19 17.52
N CYS A 187 -11.19 1.75 18.65
CA CYS A 187 -10.35 2.61 19.49
C CYS A 187 -9.05 2.96 18.77
N PHE A 188 -8.45 2.00 18.07
CA PHE A 188 -7.21 2.25 17.33
C PHE A 188 -7.38 3.25 16.20
N GLU A 189 -8.55 3.31 15.55
CA GLU A 189 -8.84 4.33 14.52
C GLU A 189 -8.78 5.78 15.07
N THR A 190 -8.91 5.96 16.39
CA THR A 190 -8.81 7.28 17.03
C THR A 190 -7.39 7.73 17.30
N LEU A 191 -6.38 6.86 17.12
CA LEU A 191 -4.99 7.20 17.34
C LEU A 191 -4.44 8.05 16.19
N PRO A 192 -3.43 8.90 16.44
CA PRO A 192 -2.73 9.61 15.37
C PRO A 192 -2.10 8.65 14.34
N ASP A 193 -2.01 9.10 13.09
CA ASP A 193 -1.18 8.45 12.06
C ASP A 193 0.23 8.22 12.59
N ASP A 194 0.92 7.15 12.19
CA ASP A 194 2.27 6.78 12.64
C ASP A 194 2.32 6.29 14.09
N THR A 195 1.19 5.91 14.69
CA THR A 195 1.19 5.30 16.03
C THR A 195 1.40 3.79 15.92
N THR A 196 2.32 3.25 16.72
CA THR A 196 2.54 1.81 16.87
C THR A 196 2.04 1.34 18.24
N VAL A 197 1.11 0.39 18.24
CA VAL A 197 0.53 -0.19 19.47
C VAL A 197 0.86 -1.66 19.54
N ALA A 198 1.30 -2.12 20.71
CA ALA A 198 1.54 -3.54 20.95
C ALA A 198 0.45 -4.19 21.81
N VAL A 199 -0.05 -5.35 21.38
CA VAL A 199 -1.02 -6.17 22.14
C VAL A 199 -0.47 -7.57 22.33
N MET A 200 -0.03 -7.85 23.55
CA MET A 200 0.73 -9.04 23.90
C MET A 200 -0.05 -9.95 24.85
N GLY A 201 0.05 -11.25 24.64
CA GLY A 201 -0.67 -12.24 25.42
C GLY A 201 -0.14 -12.45 26.84
N CYS A 202 1.11 -12.06 27.12
CA CYS A 202 1.73 -12.19 28.45
C CYS A 202 2.74 -11.06 28.70
N GLU A 203 2.97 -10.78 29.98
CA GLU A 203 3.91 -9.79 30.51
C GLU A 203 5.38 -10.23 30.45
N VAL A 204 5.64 -11.53 30.22
CA VAL A 204 6.99 -12.11 30.31
C VAL A 204 7.90 -11.61 29.20
N ASN A 205 7.50 -11.81 27.94
CA ASN A 205 8.27 -11.33 26.80
C ASN A 205 7.63 -10.10 26.13
N GLY A 206 6.34 -9.87 26.36
CA GLY A 206 5.56 -8.86 25.62
C GLY A 206 6.17 -7.45 25.63
N PRO A 207 6.47 -6.88 26.81
CA PRO A 207 7.04 -5.53 26.90
C PRO A 207 8.40 -5.40 26.20
N GLN A 208 9.26 -6.41 26.33
CA GLN A 208 10.60 -6.37 25.74
C GLN A 208 10.58 -6.57 24.22
N GLU A 209 9.75 -7.50 23.72
CA GLU A 209 9.57 -7.77 22.29
C GLU A 209 8.94 -6.58 21.53
N ALA A 210 8.22 -5.71 22.23
CA ALA A 210 7.54 -4.54 21.65
C ALA A 210 8.01 -3.21 22.23
N ARG A 211 9.28 -3.10 22.62
CA ARG A 211 9.86 -1.85 23.12
C ARG A 211 9.81 -0.69 22.12
N ASP A 212 9.76 -1.01 20.82
CA ASP A 212 9.74 -0.02 19.74
C ASP A 212 8.32 0.53 19.48
N ALA A 213 7.29 0.02 20.17
CA ALA A 213 5.94 0.55 20.12
C ALA A 213 5.81 1.84 20.95
N ASP A 214 4.94 2.75 20.53
CA ASP A 214 4.62 3.99 21.27
C ASP A 214 4.06 3.67 22.65
N PHE A 215 3.22 2.63 22.72
CA PHE A 215 2.75 2.00 23.95
C PHE A 215 2.26 0.58 23.65
N GLY A 216 2.03 -0.19 24.71
CA GLY A 216 1.48 -1.53 24.57
C GLY A 216 0.76 -2.03 25.81
N ILE A 217 0.10 -3.17 25.62
CA ILE A 217 -0.72 -3.84 26.61
C ILE A 217 -0.31 -5.31 26.61
N ALA A 218 -0.05 -5.84 27.80
CA ALA A 218 0.32 -7.23 28.00
C ALA A 218 -0.63 -7.90 28.99
N GLY A 219 -1.10 -9.11 28.69
CA GLY A 219 -1.89 -9.89 29.64
C GLY A 219 -1.10 -10.20 30.91
N THR A 220 -1.77 -10.14 32.07
CA THR A 220 -1.21 -10.56 33.37
C THR A 220 -2.19 -11.49 34.09
N ALA A 221 -1.77 -12.09 35.20
CA ALA A 221 -2.68 -12.88 36.03
C ALA A 221 -3.85 -12.07 36.64
N ALA A 222 -3.71 -10.75 36.78
CA ALA A 222 -4.67 -9.88 37.46
C ALA A 222 -5.45 -8.94 36.51
N GLY A 223 -5.21 -9.02 35.20
CA GLY A 223 -5.77 -8.09 34.22
C GLY A 223 -4.78 -7.84 33.10
N VAL A 224 -4.42 -6.57 32.87
CA VAL A 224 -3.45 -6.20 31.83
C VAL A 224 -2.43 -5.19 32.36
N ALA A 225 -1.17 -5.37 31.97
CA ALA A 225 -0.08 -4.43 32.17
C ALA A 225 -0.02 -3.47 30.99
N VAL A 226 -0.05 -2.18 31.28
CA VAL A 226 0.20 -1.10 30.31
C VAL A 226 1.69 -0.79 30.36
N PHE A 227 2.35 -0.79 29.21
CA PHE A 227 3.78 -0.54 29.11
C PHE A 227 4.10 0.48 28.01
N ARG A 228 5.25 1.13 28.16
CA ARG A 228 5.80 2.06 27.17
C ARG A 228 7.30 1.87 27.12
N ARG A 229 7.88 1.75 25.93
CA ARG A 229 9.34 1.54 25.74
C ARG A 229 9.91 0.35 26.55
N GLY A 230 9.10 -0.70 26.72
CA GLY A 230 9.46 -1.90 27.47
C GLY A 230 9.32 -1.80 29.00
N GLU A 231 8.94 -0.65 29.54
CA GLU A 231 8.70 -0.47 30.97
C GLU A 231 7.22 -0.54 31.31
N ILE A 232 6.85 -1.37 32.29
CA ILE A 232 5.47 -1.46 32.80
C ILE A 232 5.17 -0.21 33.60
N LEU A 233 4.18 0.57 33.16
CA LEU A 233 3.74 1.79 33.82
C LEU A 233 2.75 1.49 34.95
N ARG A 234 1.77 0.63 34.66
CA ARG A 234 0.67 0.30 35.58
C ARG A 234 -0.09 -0.94 35.13
N ASN A 235 -0.82 -1.56 36.06
CA ASN A 235 -1.81 -2.59 35.74
C ASN A 235 -3.22 -1.99 35.77
N VAL A 236 -4.07 -2.40 34.83
CA VAL A 236 -5.48 -1.99 34.77
C VAL A 236 -6.38 -3.21 34.54
N ALA A 237 -7.68 -3.06 34.80
CA ALA A 237 -8.64 -4.09 34.43
C ALA A 237 -8.82 -4.12 32.91
N LEU A 238 -9.19 -5.29 32.36
CA LEU A 238 -9.40 -5.45 30.92
C LEU A 238 -10.44 -4.46 30.36
N GLY A 239 -11.48 -4.16 31.14
CA GLY A 239 -12.53 -3.21 30.76
C GLY A 239 -12.06 -1.75 30.66
N ASP A 240 -10.93 -1.40 31.26
CA ASP A 240 -10.39 -0.03 31.26
C ASP A 240 -9.46 0.24 30.08
N VAL A 241 -9.13 -0.80 29.29
CA VAL A 241 -8.22 -0.67 28.14
C VAL A 241 -8.64 0.40 27.12
N PRO A 242 -9.92 0.55 26.74
CA PRO A 242 -10.34 1.62 25.84
C PRO A 242 -9.99 3.02 26.36
N ALA A 243 -10.10 3.25 27.68
CA ALA A 243 -9.74 4.53 28.29
C ALA A 243 -8.22 4.76 28.22
N VAL A 244 -7.42 3.71 28.40
CA VAL A 244 -5.96 3.76 28.22
C VAL A 244 -5.59 4.14 26.77
N VAL A 245 -6.24 3.55 25.77
CA VAL A 245 -5.99 3.90 24.36
C VAL A 245 -6.30 5.40 24.10
N ALA A 246 -7.40 5.91 24.64
CA ALA A 246 -7.77 7.33 24.50
C ALA A 246 -6.81 8.30 25.22
N GLU A 247 -6.29 7.90 26.38
CA GLU A 247 -5.24 8.61 27.11
C GLU A 247 -3.98 8.74 26.25
N PHE A 248 -3.45 7.62 25.75
CA PHE A 248 -2.26 7.62 24.87
C PHE A 248 -2.49 8.39 23.58
N ALA A 249 -3.69 8.30 22.98
CA ALA A 249 -4.03 9.11 21.81
C ALA A 249 -3.85 10.61 22.09
N SER A 250 -4.21 11.06 23.28
CA SER A 250 -4.10 12.46 23.69
C SER A 250 -2.65 12.85 24.00
N GLU A 251 -1.90 11.97 24.66
CA GLU A 251 -0.48 12.18 24.97
C GLU A 251 0.37 12.28 23.70
N ILE A 252 0.25 11.30 22.81
CA ILE A 252 1.01 11.25 21.54
C ILE A 252 0.74 12.49 20.69
N ARG A 253 -0.51 12.97 20.65
CA ARG A 253 -0.86 14.24 19.97
C ARG A 253 -0.14 15.44 20.57
N ARG A 254 0.01 15.48 21.89
CA ARG A 254 0.68 16.60 22.58
C ARG A 254 2.18 16.54 22.37
N GLU A 255 2.79 15.36 22.45
CA GLU A 255 4.22 15.15 22.22
C GLU A 255 4.61 15.59 20.80
N ARG A 256 3.90 15.11 19.78
CA ARG A 256 4.20 15.44 18.38
C ARG A 256 3.93 16.90 18.01
N LYS A 257 3.06 17.60 18.75
CA LYS A 257 2.87 19.05 18.61
C LYS A 257 4.02 19.87 19.19
N ARG A 258 4.82 19.31 20.10
CA ARG A 258 5.99 19.99 20.69
C ARG A 258 7.25 19.79 19.87
N GLU A 259 7.29 18.73 19.05
CA GLU A 259 8.40 18.38 18.18
C GLU A 259 8.37 19.10 16.81
N ASN A 260 7.20 19.61 16.42
CA ASN A 260 6.98 20.44 15.23
C ASN A 260 6.98 21.93 15.58
#